data_AF-A0A423ULQ7-F1
#
_entry.id   AF-A0A423ULQ7-F1
#
_cell.length_a   1.000
_cell.length_b   1.000
_cell.length_c   1.000
_cell.angle_alpha   90.00
_cell.angle_beta   90.00
_cell.angle_gamma   90.00
#
_symmetry.space_group_name_H-M   'P 1'
#
loop_
_entity.id
_entity.type
_entity.pdbx_description
1 polymer ?
#
loop_
_entity_poly.entity_id
_entity_poly.type
_entity_poly.pdbx_seq_one_letter_code
_entity_poly.pdbx_strand_id
1 'polypeptide(L)'
;MDPNKRPEDMERITTPELANAFIDEQVEAIRAQIGDQKALLALSGGVDSSVVAALLIKAIGKQLICVHVNHGLMRKGESEQVVDVFQNQLDANLVYVDATDRFLALLDGVAEPEAKRKIIGAEFIRVFEEEARKVGDEVSFLAQGTIYPDILESDGVKAHHNVGGLPDDLQFELCEPVKLLYKDEVRVIGRELGLPEGMVERQPFPGPGLGVRCLGAITRDRLEALREADAILRDEFAAAGLEGKVWQYFVSVPDFRATGVRDGVRAFEWPAIIRAVNTVDAMTAEVPELDWALLKKITARILAEVPGICRVVYDLTPKPIGTIEWE
;
A
#
# COMPACT_ATOMS: atom_id res chain seq x y z
N MET A 1 31.54 -9.07 -4.36
CA MET A 1 30.53 -8.35 -5.16
C MET A 1 29.76 -7.44 -4.23
N ASP A 2 29.31 -6.29 -4.72
CA ASP A 2 28.44 -5.40 -3.94
C ASP A 2 27.07 -6.09 -3.77
N PRO A 3 26.63 -6.40 -2.54
CA PRO A 3 25.35 -7.08 -2.29
C PRO A 3 24.12 -6.26 -2.68
N ASN A 4 24.31 -4.97 -3.00
CA ASN A 4 23.26 -4.04 -3.42
C ASN A 4 23.30 -3.73 -4.92
N LYS A 5 24.21 -4.36 -5.68
CA LYS A 5 24.27 -4.23 -7.13
C LYS A 5 23.63 -5.45 -7.78
N ARG A 6 22.61 -5.22 -8.61
CA ARG A 6 22.05 -6.29 -9.44
C ARG A 6 23.11 -6.79 -10.43
N PRO A 7 23.39 -8.10 -10.50
CA PRO A 7 24.33 -8.65 -11.49
C PRO A 7 23.90 -8.32 -12.92
N GLU A 8 24.86 -7.99 -13.79
CA GLU A 8 24.58 -7.61 -15.19
C GLU A 8 24.01 -8.78 -16.01
N ASP A 9 24.29 -10.00 -15.59
CA ASP A 9 23.83 -11.26 -16.18
C ASP A 9 22.55 -11.82 -15.53
N MET A 10 22.00 -11.15 -14.51
CA MET A 10 20.74 -11.58 -13.88
C MET A 10 19.56 -11.35 -14.83
N GLU A 11 19.07 -12.43 -15.43
CA GLU A 11 17.92 -12.44 -16.33
C GLU A 11 16.67 -11.80 -15.69
N ARG A 12 15.84 -11.17 -16.52
CA ARG A 12 14.57 -10.58 -16.07
C ARG A 12 13.52 -11.67 -15.93
N ILE A 13 12.88 -11.75 -14.76
CA ILE A 13 11.84 -12.72 -14.47
C ILE A 13 10.53 -12.28 -15.14
N THR A 14 10.30 -12.78 -16.34
CA THR A 14 9.17 -12.38 -17.19
C THR A 14 8.21 -13.51 -17.51
N THR A 15 8.54 -14.74 -17.13
CA THR A 15 7.72 -15.93 -17.39
C THR A 15 7.48 -16.74 -16.11
N PRO A 16 6.41 -17.56 -16.06
CA PRO A 16 6.16 -18.50 -14.97
C PRO A 16 7.34 -19.43 -14.68
N GLU A 17 8.04 -19.92 -15.70
CA GLU A 17 9.17 -20.85 -15.54
C GLU A 17 10.34 -20.18 -14.82
N LEU A 18 10.67 -18.95 -15.22
CA LEU A 18 11.72 -18.16 -14.55
C LEU A 18 11.34 -17.81 -13.12
N ALA A 19 10.07 -17.48 -12.88
CA ALA A 19 9.57 -17.17 -11.55
C ALA A 19 9.62 -18.40 -10.62
N ASN A 20 9.21 -19.57 -11.08
CA ASN A 20 9.30 -20.80 -10.30
C ASN A 20 10.75 -21.18 -9.97
N ALA A 21 11.67 -21.05 -10.93
CA ALA A 21 13.09 -21.29 -10.69
C ALA A 21 13.66 -20.34 -9.61
N PHE A 22 13.32 -19.04 -9.68
CA PHE A 22 13.71 -18.06 -8.67
C PHE A 22 13.09 -18.38 -7.31
N ILE A 23 11.80 -18.76 -7.26
CA ILE A 23 11.12 -19.13 -6.01
C ILE A 23 11.85 -20.30 -5.34
N ASP A 24 12.20 -21.34 -6.09
CA ASP A 24 12.88 -22.53 -5.56
C ASP A 24 14.28 -22.17 -5.01
N GLU A 25 15.04 -21.34 -5.74
CA GLU A 25 16.33 -20.81 -5.27
C GLU A 25 16.18 -20.01 -3.98
N GLN A 26 15.22 -19.07 -3.93
CA GLN A 26 15.00 -18.24 -2.76
C GLN A 26 14.50 -19.04 -1.56
N VAL A 27 13.66 -20.06 -1.77
CA VAL A 27 13.20 -20.93 -0.69
C VAL A 27 14.38 -21.63 -0.01
N GLU A 28 15.33 -22.16 -0.79
CA GLU A 28 16.53 -22.79 -0.23
C GLU A 28 17.45 -21.78 0.44
N ALA A 29 17.64 -20.59 -0.15
CA ALA A 29 18.44 -19.53 0.45
C ALA A 29 17.84 -19.04 1.78
N ILE A 30 16.53 -18.84 1.84
CA ILE A 30 15.80 -18.42 3.05
C ILE A 30 15.92 -19.50 4.13
N ARG A 31 15.74 -20.78 3.80
CA ARG A 31 15.92 -21.90 4.75
C ARG A 31 17.33 -21.95 5.30
N ALA A 32 18.34 -21.77 4.44
CA ALA A 32 19.73 -21.76 4.86
C ALA A 32 20.07 -20.55 5.74
N GLN A 33 19.48 -19.39 5.47
CA GLN A 33 19.69 -18.17 6.25
C GLN A 33 19.02 -18.23 7.62
N ILE A 34 17.74 -18.61 7.66
CA ILE A 34 16.92 -18.53 8.87
C ILE A 34 17.07 -19.77 9.76
N GLY A 35 17.29 -20.96 9.16
CA GLY A 35 17.39 -22.21 9.89
C GLY A 35 16.17 -22.46 10.79
N ASP A 36 16.43 -22.72 12.07
CA ASP A 36 15.40 -22.97 13.09
C ASP A 36 14.89 -21.69 13.80
N GLN A 37 15.41 -20.52 13.43
CA GLN A 37 15.02 -19.23 14.04
C GLN A 37 13.70 -18.72 13.47
N LYS A 38 13.12 -17.69 14.09
CA LYS A 38 11.90 -17.03 13.60
C LYS A 38 12.22 -15.72 12.87
N ALA A 39 11.33 -15.38 11.94
CA ALA A 39 11.37 -14.12 11.21
C ALA A 39 10.10 -13.32 11.48
N LEU A 40 10.25 -12.00 11.58
CA LEU A 40 9.16 -11.04 11.70
C LEU A 40 9.03 -10.25 10.40
N LEU A 41 7.81 -10.00 9.95
CA LEU A 41 7.51 -9.19 8.76
C LEU A 41 6.39 -8.20 9.04
N ALA A 42 6.61 -6.93 8.73
CA ALA A 42 5.53 -5.95 8.62
C ALA A 42 4.77 -6.18 7.31
N LEU A 43 3.52 -6.63 7.41
CA LEU A 43 2.67 -6.91 6.25
C LEU A 43 1.78 -5.69 5.98
N SER A 44 2.16 -4.85 5.01
CA SER A 44 1.42 -3.61 4.70
C SER A 44 0.18 -3.85 3.83
N GLY A 45 0.10 -5.01 3.16
CA GLY A 45 -0.89 -5.29 2.11
C GLY A 45 -0.47 -4.81 0.72
N GLY A 46 0.68 -4.14 0.61
CA GLY A 46 1.34 -3.86 -0.67
C GLY A 46 1.99 -5.11 -1.25
N VAL A 47 2.07 -5.16 -2.59
CA VAL A 47 2.54 -6.34 -3.34
C VAL A 47 3.89 -6.87 -2.88
N ASP A 48 4.87 -6.01 -2.58
CA ASP A 48 6.22 -6.48 -2.22
C ASP A 48 6.22 -7.22 -0.88
N SER A 49 5.58 -6.63 0.14
CA SER A 49 5.44 -7.26 1.46
C SER A 49 4.64 -8.57 1.37
N SER A 50 3.61 -8.61 0.53
CA SER A 50 2.79 -9.80 0.31
C SER A 50 3.55 -10.93 -0.38
N VAL A 51 4.39 -10.60 -1.38
CA VAL A 51 5.24 -11.57 -2.07
C VAL A 51 6.30 -12.13 -1.14
N VAL A 52 6.96 -11.27 -0.35
CA VAL A 52 7.93 -11.71 0.65
C VAL A 52 7.27 -12.58 1.72
N ALA A 53 6.07 -12.23 2.20
CA ALA A 53 5.31 -13.07 3.11
C ALA A 53 5.03 -14.45 2.51
N ALA A 54 4.54 -14.51 1.27
CA ALA A 54 4.24 -15.78 0.60
C ALA A 54 5.51 -16.63 0.37
N LEU A 55 6.64 -16.02 0.00
CA LEU A 55 7.94 -16.71 -0.12
C LEU A 55 8.39 -17.31 1.22
N LEU A 56 8.34 -16.52 2.29
CA LEU A 56 8.73 -16.96 3.64
C LEU A 56 7.79 -18.04 4.17
N ILE A 57 6.48 -17.93 3.95
CA ILE A 57 5.53 -19.01 4.31
C ILE A 57 5.89 -20.30 3.58
N LYS A 58 6.20 -20.24 2.28
CA LYS A 58 6.63 -21.41 1.50
C LYS A 58 7.95 -22.00 2.02
N ALA A 59 8.87 -21.15 2.47
CA ALA A 59 10.20 -21.57 2.93
C ALA A 59 10.22 -22.13 4.36
N ILE A 60 9.64 -21.40 5.31
CA ILE A 60 9.78 -21.61 6.76
C ILE A 60 8.43 -21.73 7.50
N GLY A 61 7.30 -21.64 6.78
CA GLY A 61 5.97 -21.84 7.34
C GLY A 61 5.67 -20.97 8.56
N LYS A 62 5.33 -21.61 9.68
CA LYS A 62 4.92 -20.97 10.94
C LYS A 62 6.06 -20.28 11.70
N GLN A 63 7.32 -20.41 11.25
CA GLN A 63 8.43 -19.63 11.78
C GLN A 63 8.32 -18.15 11.38
N LEU A 64 7.61 -17.84 10.30
CA LEU A 64 7.28 -16.46 9.94
C LEU A 64 6.15 -15.94 10.84
N ILE A 65 6.35 -14.78 11.44
CA ILE A 65 5.33 -13.99 12.12
C ILE A 65 5.06 -12.75 11.28
N CYS A 66 3.84 -12.62 10.77
CA CYS A 66 3.40 -11.42 10.06
C CYS A 66 2.68 -10.48 11.03
N VAL A 67 2.98 -9.19 10.98
CA VAL A 67 2.23 -8.15 11.71
C VAL A 67 1.54 -7.25 10.70
N HIS A 68 0.21 -7.25 10.70
CA HIS A 68 -0.58 -6.31 9.90
C HIS A 68 -1.21 -5.26 10.83
N VAL A 69 -0.81 -4.00 10.66
CA VAL A 69 -1.34 -2.87 11.42
C VAL A 69 -2.40 -2.16 10.58
N ASN A 70 -3.66 -2.25 10.99
CA ASN A 70 -4.71 -1.39 10.48
C ASN A 70 -4.65 -0.05 11.21
N HIS A 71 -4.03 0.94 10.56
CA HIS A 71 -3.92 2.32 11.08
C HIS A 71 -5.14 3.18 10.73
N GLY A 72 -6.24 2.59 10.24
CA GLY A 72 -7.49 3.30 9.97
C GLY A 72 -7.49 4.17 8.71
N LEU A 73 -6.38 4.25 7.97
CA LEU A 73 -6.25 5.05 6.72
C LEU A 73 -6.09 4.15 5.49
N MET A 74 -6.50 2.88 5.58
CA MET A 74 -6.51 1.94 4.46
C MET A 74 -7.76 2.12 3.59
N ARG A 75 -7.73 1.57 2.37
CA ARG A 75 -8.92 1.51 1.50
C ARG A 75 -9.99 0.60 2.12
N LYS A 76 -11.24 0.77 1.65
CA LYS A 76 -12.36 -0.08 2.06
C LYS A 76 -12.05 -1.56 1.81
N GLY A 77 -12.18 -2.38 2.85
CA GLY A 77 -12.02 -3.84 2.78
C GLY A 77 -10.57 -4.32 2.65
N GLU A 78 -9.58 -3.43 2.66
CA GLU A 78 -8.19 -3.79 2.37
C GLU A 78 -7.57 -4.63 3.49
N SER A 79 -7.75 -4.23 4.75
CA SER A 79 -7.23 -4.97 5.90
C SER A 79 -7.93 -6.33 6.05
N GLU A 80 -9.23 -6.38 5.83
CA GLU A 80 -10.01 -7.63 5.86
C GLU A 80 -9.53 -8.61 4.77
N GLN A 81 -9.24 -8.11 3.58
CA GLN A 81 -8.69 -8.93 2.50
C GLN A 81 -7.29 -9.45 2.81
N VAL A 82 -6.43 -8.63 3.44
CA VAL A 82 -5.09 -9.07 3.88
C VAL A 82 -5.22 -10.19 4.91
N VAL A 83 -6.10 -10.02 5.90
CA VAL A 83 -6.38 -11.06 6.91
C VAL A 83 -6.89 -12.33 6.25
N ASP A 84 -7.86 -12.25 5.34
CA ASP A 84 -8.41 -13.42 4.67
C ASP A 84 -7.35 -14.19 3.88
N VAL A 85 -6.58 -13.50 3.03
CA VAL A 85 -5.54 -14.14 2.21
C VAL A 85 -4.47 -14.79 3.08
N PHE A 86 -3.89 -14.04 4.03
CA PHE A 86 -2.74 -14.54 4.77
C PHE A 86 -3.13 -15.50 5.88
N GLN A 87 -4.20 -15.23 6.63
CA GLN A 87 -4.59 -16.08 7.75
C GLN A 87 -5.43 -17.28 7.28
N ASN A 88 -6.44 -17.08 6.43
CA ASN A 88 -7.40 -18.14 6.09
C ASN A 88 -6.95 -18.99 4.89
N GLN A 89 -6.26 -18.41 3.91
CA GLN A 89 -5.88 -19.12 2.67
C GLN A 89 -4.43 -19.64 2.72
N LEU A 90 -3.49 -18.84 3.24
CA LEU A 90 -2.07 -19.21 3.33
C LEU A 90 -1.61 -19.73 4.70
N ASP A 91 -2.53 -19.81 5.67
CA ASP A 91 -2.26 -20.30 7.03
C ASP A 91 -1.03 -19.60 7.67
N ALA A 92 -0.91 -18.28 7.47
CA ALA A 92 0.15 -17.48 8.07
C ALA A 92 -0.07 -17.33 9.58
N ASN A 93 1.02 -17.24 10.36
CA ASN A 93 0.95 -16.75 11.72
C ASN A 93 0.84 -15.22 11.69
N LEU A 94 -0.40 -14.72 11.64
CA LEU A 94 -0.72 -13.30 11.47
C LEU A 94 -1.17 -12.67 12.78
N VAL A 95 -0.45 -11.63 13.21
CA VAL A 95 -0.86 -10.70 14.26
C VAL A 95 -1.57 -9.52 13.59
N TYR A 96 -2.88 -9.42 13.80
CA TYR A 96 -3.69 -8.29 13.36
C TYR A 96 -3.82 -7.26 14.48
N VAL A 97 -3.41 -6.01 14.22
CA VAL A 97 -3.53 -4.90 15.16
C VAL A 97 -4.45 -3.84 14.58
N ASP A 98 -5.62 -3.65 15.19
CA ASP A 98 -6.47 -2.49 14.91
C ASP A 98 -6.02 -1.30 15.76
N ALA A 99 -5.33 -0.37 15.12
CA ALA A 99 -4.86 0.88 15.71
C ALA A 99 -5.65 2.10 15.22
N THR A 100 -6.81 1.90 14.57
CA THR A 100 -7.61 2.96 13.94
C THR A 100 -7.83 4.15 14.88
N ASP A 101 -8.35 3.91 16.08
CA ASP A 101 -8.66 4.99 17.03
C ASP A 101 -7.42 5.72 17.53
N ARG A 102 -6.30 4.99 17.69
CA ARG A 102 -5.01 5.53 18.13
C ARG A 102 -4.44 6.51 17.10
N PHE A 103 -4.42 6.12 15.83
CA PHE A 103 -3.94 6.97 14.74
C PHE A 103 -4.85 8.19 14.54
N LEU A 104 -6.17 7.99 14.54
CA LEU A 104 -7.11 9.11 14.34
C LEU A 104 -7.08 10.11 15.49
N ALA A 105 -6.81 9.67 16.73
CA ALA A 105 -6.63 10.59 17.86
C ALA A 105 -5.36 11.45 17.72
N LEU A 106 -4.26 10.88 17.20
CA LEU A 106 -3.01 11.63 16.98
C LEU A 106 -3.08 12.61 15.80
N LEU A 107 -3.97 12.34 14.84
CA LEU A 107 -4.20 13.18 13.67
C LEU A 107 -5.29 14.24 13.89
N ASP A 108 -5.91 14.28 15.08
CA ASP A 108 -6.95 15.26 15.40
C ASP A 108 -6.43 16.69 15.27
N GLY A 109 -7.10 17.49 14.46
CA GLY A 109 -6.70 18.87 14.15
C GLY A 109 -5.43 19.05 13.31
N VAL A 110 -4.77 17.97 12.87
CA VAL A 110 -3.52 18.05 12.08
C VAL A 110 -3.85 18.23 10.60
N ALA A 111 -3.68 19.45 10.09
CA ALA A 111 -3.94 19.76 8.69
C ALA A 111 -2.70 19.69 7.77
N GLU A 112 -1.50 19.95 8.32
CA GLU A 112 -0.27 20.08 7.53
C GLU A 112 0.22 18.70 7.01
N PRO A 113 0.41 18.53 5.69
CA PRO A 113 0.74 17.22 5.08
C PRO A 113 1.98 16.53 5.64
N GLU A 114 3.09 17.25 5.79
CA GLU A 114 4.35 16.67 6.27
C GLU A 114 4.25 16.25 7.74
N ALA A 115 3.51 17.00 8.56
CA ALA A 115 3.18 16.62 9.93
C ALA A 115 2.34 15.34 9.96
N LYS A 116 1.31 15.21 9.10
CA LYS A 116 0.54 13.95 8.98
C LYS A 116 1.45 12.79 8.63
N ARG A 117 2.31 12.94 7.63
CA ARG A 117 3.29 11.92 7.19
C ARG A 117 4.19 11.47 8.34
N LYS A 118 4.77 12.42 9.08
CA LYS A 118 5.64 12.14 10.22
C LYS A 118 4.92 11.44 11.35
N ILE A 119 3.71 11.89 11.71
CA ILE A 119 2.90 11.28 12.77
C ILE A 119 2.54 9.84 12.40
N ILE A 120 2.04 9.61 11.18
CA ILE A 120 1.63 8.27 10.74
C ILE A 120 2.85 7.34 10.69
N GLY A 121 3.96 7.78 10.09
CA GLY A 121 5.18 6.97 10.02
C GLY A 121 5.74 6.63 11.40
N ALA A 122 5.87 7.61 12.28
CA ALA A 122 6.40 7.41 13.63
C ALA A 122 5.50 6.49 14.46
N GLU A 123 4.17 6.66 14.37
CA GLU A 123 3.25 5.84 15.14
C GLU A 123 3.16 4.41 14.62
N PHE A 124 3.27 4.21 13.30
CA PHE A 124 3.35 2.87 12.72
C PHE A 124 4.55 2.10 13.26
N ILE A 125 5.71 2.75 13.31
CA ILE A 125 6.93 2.16 13.89
C ILE A 125 6.71 1.78 15.35
N ARG A 126 6.08 2.63 16.16
CA ARG A 126 5.81 2.33 17.58
C ARG A 126 4.86 1.14 17.76
N VAL A 127 3.78 1.08 16.98
CA VAL A 127 2.85 -0.05 17.04
C VAL A 127 3.56 -1.34 16.61
N PHE A 128 4.36 -1.29 15.55
CA PHE A 128 5.13 -2.45 15.11
C PHE A 128 6.18 -2.87 16.14
N GLU A 129 6.87 -1.91 16.78
CA GLU A 129 7.81 -2.15 17.88
C GLU A 129 7.14 -2.83 19.07
N GLU A 130 5.94 -2.36 19.47
CA GLU A 130 5.16 -2.97 20.55
C GLU A 130 4.86 -4.44 20.26
N GLU A 131 4.51 -4.79 19.02
CA GLU A 131 4.31 -6.19 18.63
C GLU A 131 5.62 -6.98 18.53
N ALA A 132 6.68 -6.37 18.00
CA ALA A 132 8.01 -6.98 17.91
C ALA A 132 8.56 -7.33 19.31
N ARG A 133 8.31 -6.50 20.32
CA ARG A 133 8.73 -6.78 21.71
C ARG A 133 7.93 -7.91 22.36
N LYS A 134 6.67 -8.12 21.97
CA LYS A 134 5.84 -9.22 22.49
C LYS A 134 6.30 -10.59 22.00
N VAL A 135 6.83 -10.67 20.79
CA VAL A 135 7.41 -11.91 20.25
C VAL A 135 8.81 -12.20 20.84
N GLY A 136 9.42 -11.21 21.49
CA GLY A 136 10.61 -11.36 22.33
C GLY A 136 11.85 -11.84 21.59
N ASP A 137 12.78 -12.44 22.33
CA ASP A 137 14.07 -12.95 21.83
C ASP A 137 13.93 -14.16 20.88
N GLU A 138 12.71 -14.63 20.62
CA GLU A 138 12.45 -15.76 19.71
C GLU A 138 12.61 -15.39 18.24
N VAL A 139 12.57 -14.09 17.92
CA VAL A 139 12.76 -13.57 16.56
C VAL A 139 14.18 -13.07 16.40
N SER A 140 14.86 -13.57 15.37
CA SER A 140 16.22 -13.14 15.04
C SER A 140 16.31 -12.43 13.69
N PHE A 141 15.30 -12.60 12.84
CA PHE A 141 15.26 -12.01 11.51
C PHE A 141 14.13 -11.01 11.35
N LEU A 142 14.42 -9.92 10.65
CA LEU A 142 13.43 -8.99 10.14
C LEU A 142 13.39 -9.09 8.61
N ALA A 143 12.27 -9.58 8.11
CA ALA A 143 12.04 -9.68 6.69
C ALA A 143 11.51 -8.36 6.11
N GLN A 144 11.97 -8.00 4.91
CA GLN A 144 11.56 -6.77 4.24
C GLN A 144 11.31 -6.99 2.75
N GLY A 145 10.31 -6.27 2.23
CA GLY A 145 9.95 -6.23 0.81
C GLY A 145 10.73 -5.20 0.00
N THR A 146 11.96 -4.86 0.39
CA THR A 146 12.82 -3.93 -0.35
C THR A 146 13.03 -4.47 -1.76
N ILE A 147 12.95 -3.61 -2.78
CA ILE A 147 13.20 -3.96 -4.19
C ILE A 147 14.31 -3.09 -4.80
N TYR A 148 14.79 -3.46 -5.98
CA TYR A 148 15.96 -2.82 -6.59
C TYR A 148 15.79 -1.32 -6.86
N PRO A 149 14.61 -0.84 -7.32
CA PRO A 149 14.34 0.60 -7.41
C PRO A 149 14.56 1.35 -6.10
N ASP A 150 14.17 0.78 -4.95
CA ASP A 150 14.33 1.44 -3.64
C ASP A 150 15.82 1.66 -3.30
N ILE A 151 16.67 0.71 -3.69
CA ILE A 151 18.13 0.79 -3.52
C ILE A 151 18.70 1.91 -4.40
N LEU A 152 18.24 2.01 -5.66
CA LEU A 152 18.69 3.04 -6.60
C LEU A 152 18.28 4.46 -6.16
N GLU A 153 17.07 4.63 -5.64
CA GLU A 153 16.57 5.93 -5.15
C GLU A 153 17.30 6.41 -3.89
N SER A 154 17.93 5.49 -3.15
CA SER A 154 18.61 5.81 -1.89
C SER A 154 20.04 6.36 -2.03
N ASP A 155 20.60 6.47 -3.25
CA ASP A 155 21.96 6.96 -3.53
C ASP A 155 23.06 6.32 -2.63
N GLY A 156 22.87 5.06 -2.20
CA GLY A 156 23.80 4.37 -1.30
C GLY A 156 23.83 4.90 0.14
N VAL A 157 22.97 5.86 0.49
CA VAL A 157 22.63 6.18 1.88
C VAL A 157 21.67 5.10 2.32
N LYS A 158 22.07 4.29 3.32
CA LYS A 158 21.25 3.21 3.90
C LYS A 158 19.78 3.61 3.93
N ALA A 159 19.01 3.13 2.96
CA ALA A 159 17.61 3.49 2.87
C ALA A 159 16.92 2.85 4.06
N HIS A 160 16.39 3.69 4.94
CA HIS A 160 15.50 3.33 6.03
C HIS A 160 14.15 2.88 5.46
N HIS A 161 14.13 1.90 4.55
CA HIS A 161 12.89 1.36 4.04
C HIS A 161 12.48 0.10 4.79
N ASN A 162 11.18 0.06 5.02
CA ASN A 162 10.36 -0.92 5.70
C ASN A 162 10.40 -1.01 7.24
N VAL A 163 11.52 -0.80 7.95
CA VAL A 163 11.46 -0.60 9.42
C VAL A 163 12.62 0.22 10.01
N GLY A 164 13.19 1.14 9.24
CA GLY A 164 14.37 1.93 9.66
C GLY A 164 14.19 2.85 10.88
N GLY A 165 13.07 2.80 11.59
CA GLY A 165 12.88 3.52 12.86
C GLY A 165 12.78 2.62 14.08
N LEU A 166 13.02 1.31 13.96
CA LEU A 166 13.12 0.47 15.15
C LEU A 166 14.25 0.99 16.06
N PRO A 167 14.03 0.96 17.39
CA PRO A 167 15.08 1.27 18.35
C PRO A 167 16.35 0.44 18.15
N ASP A 168 17.51 1.06 18.46
CA ASP A 168 18.82 0.40 18.35
C ASP A 168 18.96 -0.83 19.26
N ASP A 169 18.12 -1.01 20.27
CA ASP A 169 18.13 -2.20 21.14
C ASP A 169 17.45 -3.43 20.50
N LEU A 170 16.68 -3.27 19.42
CA LEU A 170 16.13 -4.38 18.63
C LEU A 170 17.10 -4.78 17.53
N GLN A 171 17.95 -5.77 17.82
CA GLN A 171 18.96 -6.29 16.91
C GLN A 171 18.39 -7.45 16.07
N PHE A 172 18.01 -7.17 14.84
CA PHE A 172 17.56 -8.18 13.86
C PHE A 172 18.55 -8.31 12.70
N GLU A 173 18.73 -9.52 12.20
CA GLU A 173 19.35 -9.76 10.90
C GLU A 173 18.31 -9.54 9.79
N LEU A 174 18.69 -8.88 8.70
CA LEU A 174 17.76 -8.60 7.60
C LEU A 174 17.62 -9.80 6.65
N CYS A 175 16.38 -10.09 6.24
CA CYS A 175 16.05 -11.04 5.18
C CYS A 175 15.29 -10.31 4.06
N GLU A 176 15.95 -10.08 2.92
CA GLU A 176 15.43 -9.28 1.81
C GLU A 176 15.45 -10.08 0.50
N PRO A 177 14.59 -11.10 0.34
CA PRO A 177 14.70 -12.10 -0.74
C PRO A 177 14.42 -11.54 -2.14
N VAL A 178 13.80 -10.36 -2.23
CA VAL A 178 13.41 -9.72 -3.51
C VAL A 178 14.19 -8.43 -3.81
N LYS A 179 15.23 -8.12 -3.03
CA LYS A 179 15.97 -6.83 -3.09
C LYS A 179 16.58 -6.48 -4.44
N LEU A 180 16.88 -7.49 -5.26
CA LEU A 180 17.48 -7.27 -6.58
C LEU A 180 16.44 -7.22 -7.70
N LEU A 181 15.16 -7.38 -7.41
CA LEU A 181 14.09 -7.43 -8.40
C LEU A 181 13.47 -6.07 -8.70
N TYR A 182 12.92 -5.94 -9.91
CA TYR A 182 12.02 -4.86 -10.30
C TYR A 182 10.56 -5.21 -9.97
N LYS A 183 9.70 -4.20 -9.96
CA LYS A 183 8.29 -4.32 -9.55
C LYS A 183 7.48 -5.31 -10.39
N ASP A 184 7.73 -5.34 -11.70
CA ASP A 184 7.09 -6.26 -12.64
C ASP A 184 7.49 -7.71 -12.38
N GLU A 185 8.75 -7.98 -12.05
CA GLU A 185 9.25 -9.31 -11.70
C GLU A 185 8.60 -9.82 -10.40
N VAL A 186 8.51 -8.95 -9.39
CA VAL A 186 7.82 -9.24 -8.12
C VAL A 186 6.36 -9.63 -8.36
N ARG A 187 5.68 -9.00 -9.32
CA ARG A 187 4.30 -9.35 -9.69
C ARG A 187 4.20 -10.73 -10.34
N VAL A 188 5.12 -11.09 -11.24
CA VAL A 188 5.14 -12.44 -11.84
C VAL A 188 5.31 -13.49 -10.75
N ILE A 189 6.26 -13.28 -9.83
CA ILE A 189 6.49 -14.17 -8.68
C ILE A 189 5.25 -14.27 -7.79
N GLY A 190 4.58 -13.15 -7.51
CA GLY A 190 3.36 -13.14 -6.70
C GLY A 190 2.25 -14.02 -7.26
N ARG A 191 2.07 -14.06 -8.59
CA ARG A 191 1.10 -14.95 -9.24
C ARG A 191 1.47 -16.42 -9.07
N GLU A 192 2.73 -16.77 -9.28
CA GLU A 192 3.20 -18.15 -9.13
C GLU A 192 3.16 -18.64 -7.68
N LEU A 193 3.23 -17.73 -6.71
CA LEU A 193 2.99 -18.01 -5.29
C LEU A 193 1.51 -18.15 -4.93
N GLY A 194 0.60 -17.97 -5.88
CA GLY A 194 -0.84 -18.10 -5.69
C GLY A 194 -1.51 -16.89 -5.04
N LEU A 195 -0.85 -15.71 -5.02
CA LEU A 195 -1.49 -14.50 -4.53
C LEU A 195 -2.62 -14.06 -5.48
N PRO A 196 -3.75 -13.55 -4.95
CA PRO A 196 -4.85 -13.09 -5.78
C PRO A 196 -4.43 -11.94 -6.71
N GLU A 197 -4.95 -11.92 -7.93
CA GLU A 197 -4.62 -10.91 -8.94
C GLU A 197 -4.86 -9.47 -8.42
N GLY A 198 -5.95 -9.23 -7.68
CA GLY A 198 -6.26 -7.92 -7.10
C GLY A 198 -5.32 -7.45 -5.98
N MET A 199 -4.44 -8.33 -5.47
CA MET A 199 -3.34 -7.99 -4.58
C MET A 199 -2.04 -7.73 -5.36
N VAL A 200 -1.80 -8.51 -6.43
CA VAL A 200 -0.61 -8.41 -7.29
C VAL A 200 -0.65 -7.16 -8.19
N GLU A 201 -1.75 -6.94 -8.88
CA GLU A 201 -1.96 -5.83 -9.83
C GLU A 201 -2.48 -4.55 -9.17
N ARG A 202 -2.50 -4.55 -7.85
CA ARG A 202 -2.93 -3.40 -7.06
C ARG A 202 -2.09 -2.17 -7.40
N GLN A 203 -2.78 -1.06 -7.66
CA GLN A 203 -2.12 0.22 -7.84
C GLN A 203 -1.32 0.61 -6.58
N PRO A 204 -0.22 1.38 -6.74
CA PRO A 204 0.53 1.93 -5.61
C PRO A 204 -0.40 2.67 -4.64
N PHE A 205 -0.17 2.46 -3.35
CA PHE A 205 -0.88 3.13 -2.28
C PHE A 205 0.16 3.76 -1.35
N PRO A 206 0.07 5.08 -1.05
CA PRO A 206 1.07 5.74 -0.23
C PRO A 206 1.08 5.15 1.18
N GLY A 207 2.24 5.12 1.84
CA GLY A 207 2.36 4.64 3.23
C GLY A 207 1.40 5.33 4.22
N PRO A 208 1.23 6.66 4.18
CA PRO A 208 0.19 7.37 4.94
C PRO A 208 -1.27 7.05 4.54
N GLY A 209 -1.47 6.28 3.47
CA GLY A 209 -2.75 5.88 2.92
C GLY A 209 -3.69 7.04 2.61
N LEU A 210 -4.94 6.92 3.06
CA LEU A 210 -5.95 7.97 2.94
C LEU A 210 -5.61 9.24 3.73
N GLY A 211 -4.59 9.21 4.60
CA GLY A 211 -4.14 10.38 5.36
C GLY A 211 -3.65 11.53 4.48
N VAL A 212 -3.11 11.21 3.29
CA VAL A 212 -2.73 12.22 2.29
C VAL A 212 -3.87 12.55 1.32
N ARG A 213 -4.89 11.71 1.19
CA ARG A 213 -6.05 11.94 0.29
C ARG A 213 -7.24 12.62 0.96
N CYS A 214 -7.29 12.59 2.29
CA CYS A 214 -8.19 13.41 3.10
C CYS A 214 -7.47 14.74 3.40
N LEU A 215 -7.65 15.74 2.54
CA LEU A 215 -6.86 16.98 2.62
C LEU A 215 -7.22 17.75 3.89
N GLY A 216 -6.28 18.51 4.46
CA GLY A 216 -6.48 19.20 5.72
C GLY A 216 -6.67 18.26 6.92
N ALA A 217 -7.37 18.72 7.96
CA ALA A 217 -7.50 18.00 9.24
C ALA A 217 -8.53 16.87 9.15
N ILE A 218 -8.13 15.63 9.43
CA ILE A 218 -8.93 14.44 9.16
C ILE A 218 -10.07 14.31 10.17
N THR A 219 -11.29 14.13 9.67
CA THR A 219 -12.46 13.76 10.48
C THR A 219 -12.98 12.40 10.07
N ARG A 220 -13.58 11.64 11.01
CA ARG A 220 -14.07 10.27 10.75
C ARG A 220 -15.10 10.20 9.63
N ASP A 221 -16.04 11.14 9.62
CA ASP A 221 -17.10 11.26 8.63
C ASP A 221 -16.54 11.59 7.24
N ARG A 222 -15.57 12.50 7.13
CA ARG A 222 -14.93 12.82 5.84
C ARG A 222 -14.04 11.68 5.35
N LEU A 223 -13.32 11.02 6.25
CA LEU A 223 -12.50 9.86 5.93
C LEU A 223 -13.35 8.69 5.42
N GLU A 224 -14.52 8.46 6.03
CA GLU A 224 -15.46 7.46 5.56
C GLU A 224 -16.06 7.82 4.20
N ALA A 225 -16.47 9.07 4.00
CA ALA A 225 -16.95 9.55 2.70
C ALA A 225 -15.88 9.38 1.59
N LEU A 226 -14.62 9.69 1.90
CA LEU A 226 -13.48 9.44 1.03
C LEU A 226 -13.34 7.95 0.71
N ARG A 227 -13.37 7.08 1.73
CA ARG A 227 -13.21 5.63 1.59
C ARG A 227 -14.29 5.01 0.70
N GLU A 228 -15.54 5.43 0.86
CA GLU A 228 -16.67 4.99 0.03
C GLU A 228 -16.57 5.51 -1.40
N ALA A 229 -16.24 6.80 -1.59
CA ALA A 229 -16.08 7.38 -2.91
C ALA A 229 -14.92 6.73 -3.70
N ASP A 230 -13.80 6.44 -3.04
CA ASP A 230 -12.66 5.71 -3.63
C ASP A 230 -13.05 4.28 -4.01
N ALA A 231 -13.84 3.59 -3.18
CA ALA A 231 -14.33 2.25 -3.50
C ALA A 231 -15.21 2.26 -4.77
N ILE A 232 -16.15 3.20 -4.89
CA ILE A 232 -16.99 3.35 -6.09
C ILE A 232 -16.13 3.61 -7.33
N LEU A 233 -15.13 4.49 -7.23
CA LEU A 233 -14.22 4.77 -8.34
C LEU A 233 -13.51 3.48 -8.79
N ARG A 234 -12.99 2.70 -7.83
CA ARG A 234 -12.27 1.45 -8.12
C ARG A 234 -13.17 0.41 -8.77
N ASP A 235 -14.37 0.21 -8.25
CA ASP A 235 -15.34 -0.74 -8.80
C ASP A 235 -15.69 -0.40 -10.26
N GLU A 236 -15.89 0.88 -10.57
CA GLU A 236 -16.23 1.33 -11.92
C GLU A 236 -15.04 1.24 -12.89
N PHE A 237 -13.82 1.50 -12.41
CA PHE A 237 -12.60 1.30 -13.21
C PHE A 237 -12.36 -0.18 -13.52
N ALA A 238 -12.57 -1.06 -12.53
CA ALA A 238 -12.51 -2.51 -12.71
C ALA A 238 -13.56 -2.98 -13.74
N ALA A 239 -14.82 -2.56 -13.57
CA ALA A 239 -15.91 -2.90 -14.49
C ALA A 239 -15.68 -2.39 -15.93
N ALA A 240 -14.95 -1.29 -16.09
CA ALA A 240 -14.55 -0.75 -17.38
C ALA A 240 -13.27 -1.40 -17.97
N GLY A 241 -12.65 -2.33 -17.24
CA GLY A 241 -11.40 -2.98 -17.65
C GLY A 241 -10.23 -2.00 -17.74
N LEU A 242 -10.20 -0.99 -16.85
CA LEU A 242 -9.13 0.01 -16.73
C LEU A 242 -8.07 -0.36 -15.69
N GLU A 243 -8.32 -1.38 -14.86
CA GLU A 243 -7.32 -1.97 -13.97
C GLU A 243 -6.08 -2.40 -14.77
N GLY A 244 -4.90 -2.03 -14.28
CA GLY A 244 -3.62 -2.26 -14.96
C GLY A 244 -3.36 -1.38 -16.19
N LYS A 245 -4.37 -0.69 -16.74
CA LYS A 245 -4.21 0.26 -17.86
C LYS A 245 -4.05 1.71 -17.40
N VAL A 246 -4.67 2.05 -16.28
CA VAL A 246 -4.44 3.33 -15.59
C VAL A 246 -3.49 3.07 -14.44
N TRP A 247 -2.35 3.77 -14.42
CA TRP A 247 -1.27 3.51 -13.45
C TRP A 247 -1.72 3.72 -12.00
N GLN A 248 -2.41 4.82 -11.73
CA GLN A 248 -3.01 5.08 -10.43
C GLN A 248 -4.25 5.97 -10.56
N TYR A 249 -5.27 5.67 -9.77
CA TYR A 249 -6.52 6.40 -9.72
C TYR A 249 -7.12 6.35 -8.31
N PHE A 250 -7.63 7.47 -7.83
CA PHE A 250 -8.16 7.59 -6.48
C PHE A 250 -9.08 8.79 -6.34
N VAL A 251 -9.77 8.85 -5.20
CA VAL A 251 -10.51 10.05 -4.79
C VAL A 251 -9.71 10.80 -3.71
N SER A 252 -9.77 12.12 -3.74
CA SER A 252 -9.41 12.99 -2.62
C SER A 252 -10.63 13.81 -2.19
N VAL A 253 -10.76 14.09 -0.90
CA VAL A 253 -11.86 14.89 -0.34
C VAL A 253 -11.26 16.05 0.45
N PRO A 254 -11.44 17.31 0.02
CA PRO A 254 -10.81 18.48 0.64
C PRO A 254 -11.54 18.96 1.90
N ASP A 255 -10.81 19.70 2.74
CA ASP A 255 -11.32 20.35 3.96
C ASP A 255 -12.07 21.66 3.68
N PHE A 256 -12.93 21.66 2.67
CA PHE A 256 -13.90 22.72 2.44
C PHE A 256 -15.20 22.15 1.89
N ARG A 257 -16.25 22.94 1.99
CA ARG A 257 -17.60 22.55 1.59
C ARG A 257 -18.01 23.29 0.31
N ALA A 258 -18.78 22.61 -0.51
CA ALA A 258 -19.45 23.13 -1.69
C ALA A 258 -20.97 23.17 -1.45
N THR A 259 -21.66 24.01 -2.20
CA THR A 259 -23.11 24.08 -2.17
C THR A 259 -23.72 23.02 -3.08
N GLY A 260 -24.74 22.32 -2.58
CA GLY A 260 -25.57 21.39 -3.35
C GLY A 260 -27.04 21.53 -3.01
N VAL A 261 -27.86 20.63 -3.54
CA VAL A 261 -29.29 20.49 -3.18
C VAL A 261 -29.58 19.02 -2.93
N ARG A 262 -30.16 18.71 -1.76
CA ARG A 262 -30.72 17.39 -1.42
C ARG A 262 -32.14 17.58 -0.95
N ASP A 263 -33.05 16.74 -1.44
CA ASP A 263 -34.46 16.72 -1.01
C ASP A 263 -35.14 18.10 -1.04
N GLY A 264 -34.79 18.93 -2.02
CA GLY A 264 -35.31 20.28 -2.18
C GLY A 264 -34.73 21.34 -1.23
N VAL A 265 -33.75 20.99 -0.39
CA VAL A 265 -33.08 21.90 0.55
C VAL A 265 -31.61 22.10 0.16
N ARG A 266 -31.09 23.30 0.41
CA ARG A 266 -29.68 23.61 0.19
C ARG A 266 -28.80 22.76 1.10
N ALA A 267 -27.86 22.04 0.52
CA ALA A 267 -26.84 21.27 1.22
C ALA A 267 -25.49 22.01 1.18
N PHE A 268 -24.67 21.79 2.23
CA PHE A 268 -23.30 22.29 2.30
C PHE A 268 -22.38 21.14 2.69
N GLU A 269 -21.77 20.53 1.69
CA GLU A 269 -21.19 19.19 1.74
C GLU A 269 -19.86 19.15 0.99
N TRP A 270 -19.08 18.07 1.11
CA TRP A 270 -17.76 18.05 0.50
C TRP A 270 -17.84 17.82 -1.02
N PRO A 271 -16.91 18.38 -1.81
CA PRO A 271 -16.63 17.85 -3.14
C PRO A 271 -15.73 16.60 -3.04
N ALA A 272 -15.83 15.70 -4.02
CA ALA A 272 -14.86 14.64 -4.28
C ALA A 272 -14.05 14.98 -5.54
N ILE A 273 -12.75 14.75 -5.47
CA ILE A 273 -11.81 14.99 -6.56
C ILE A 273 -11.31 13.65 -7.05
N ILE A 274 -11.71 13.25 -8.25
CA ILE A 274 -11.17 12.07 -8.93
C ILE A 274 -9.82 12.45 -9.53
N ARG A 275 -8.80 11.67 -9.19
CA ARG A 275 -7.48 11.72 -9.80
C ARG A 275 -7.25 10.41 -10.53
N ALA A 276 -6.77 10.47 -11.77
CA ALA A 276 -6.29 9.32 -12.51
C ALA A 276 -5.08 9.76 -13.34
N VAL A 277 -4.03 8.94 -13.38
CA VAL A 277 -2.79 9.27 -14.08
C VAL A 277 -2.15 8.03 -14.71
N ASN A 278 -1.41 8.27 -15.79
CA ASN A 278 -0.48 7.32 -16.40
C ASN A 278 0.94 7.86 -16.34
N THR A 279 1.89 6.98 -16.01
CA THR A 279 3.31 7.31 -15.90
C THR A 279 4.17 6.08 -16.14
N VAL A 280 5.41 6.31 -16.56
CA VAL A 280 6.45 5.28 -16.70
C VAL A 280 7.37 5.26 -15.48
N ASP A 281 7.68 6.43 -14.90
CA ASP A 281 8.73 6.62 -13.88
C ASP A 281 8.27 7.44 -12.66
N ALA A 282 6.98 7.76 -12.58
CA ALA A 282 6.37 8.68 -11.62
C ALA A 282 6.96 10.11 -11.61
N MET A 283 7.98 10.45 -12.42
CA MET A 283 8.59 11.77 -12.53
C MET A 283 7.78 12.70 -13.44
N THR A 284 7.16 12.13 -14.46
CA THR A 284 6.15 12.79 -15.30
C THR A 284 4.86 11.98 -15.28
N ALA A 285 3.70 12.63 -15.40
CA ALA A 285 2.43 11.92 -15.39
C ALA A 285 1.40 12.64 -16.25
N GLU A 286 0.75 11.88 -17.12
CA GLU A 286 -0.32 12.34 -17.99
C GLU A 286 -1.67 11.95 -17.41
N VAL A 287 -2.69 12.77 -17.69
CA VAL A 287 -4.07 12.48 -17.29
C VAL A 287 -4.76 11.74 -18.43
N PRO A 288 -5.23 10.49 -18.23
CA PRO A 288 -5.87 9.75 -19.30
C PRO A 288 -7.22 10.39 -19.66
N GLU A 289 -7.54 10.35 -20.95
CA GLU A 289 -8.90 10.61 -21.42
C GLU A 289 -9.79 9.42 -21.06
N LEU A 290 -10.74 9.66 -20.16
CA LEU A 290 -11.72 8.66 -19.75
C LEU A 290 -13.04 8.89 -20.51
N ASP A 291 -13.75 7.80 -20.82
CA ASP A 291 -15.07 7.91 -21.43
C ASP A 291 -15.99 8.77 -20.55
N TRP A 292 -16.61 9.77 -21.17
CA TRP A 292 -17.54 10.68 -20.50
C TRP A 292 -18.72 9.94 -19.86
N ALA A 293 -19.17 8.83 -20.45
CA ALA A 293 -20.20 7.98 -19.88
C ALA A 293 -19.74 7.33 -18.56
N LEU A 294 -18.48 6.88 -18.50
CA LEU A 294 -17.88 6.33 -17.28
C LEU A 294 -17.81 7.40 -16.18
N LEU A 295 -17.29 8.59 -16.50
CA LEU A 295 -17.21 9.71 -15.54
C LEU A 295 -18.59 10.10 -14.99
N LYS A 296 -19.61 10.13 -15.85
CA LYS A 296 -21.01 10.36 -15.42
C LYS A 296 -21.54 9.26 -14.53
N LYS A 297 -21.23 7.99 -14.83
CA LYS A 297 -21.65 6.84 -14.02
C LYS A 297 -21.03 6.90 -12.62
N ILE A 298 -19.72 7.10 -12.54
CA ILE A 298 -18.99 7.27 -11.27
C ILE A 298 -19.57 8.45 -10.48
N THR A 299 -19.77 9.58 -11.14
CA THR A 299 -20.35 10.79 -10.52
C THR A 299 -21.73 10.51 -9.95
N ALA A 300 -22.61 9.85 -10.73
CA ALA A 300 -23.97 9.54 -10.28
C ALA A 300 -23.96 8.62 -9.07
N ARG A 301 -23.11 7.59 -9.06
CA ARG A 301 -22.96 6.66 -7.92
C ARG A 301 -22.43 7.38 -6.69
N ILE A 302 -21.33 8.14 -6.78
CA ILE A 302 -20.77 8.87 -5.64
C ILE A 302 -21.82 9.82 -5.03
N LEU A 303 -22.55 10.58 -5.85
CA LEU A 303 -23.54 11.54 -5.34
C LEU A 303 -24.78 10.89 -4.71
N ALA A 304 -25.13 9.67 -5.13
CA ALA A 304 -26.30 8.94 -4.64
C ALA A 304 -25.97 8.06 -3.43
N GLU A 305 -24.80 7.40 -3.43
CA GLU A 305 -24.43 6.35 -2.48
C GLU A 305 -23.61 6.90 -1.30
N VAL A 306 -22.92 8.03 -1.44
CA VAL A 306 -21.98 8.54 -0.41
C VAL A 306 -22.56 9.75 0.33
N PRO A 307 -22.98 9.60 1.60
CA PRO A 307 -23.43 10.71 2.42
C PRO A 307 -22.35 11.78 2.59
N GLY A 308 -22.75 13.04 2.55
CA GLY A 308 -21.83 14.16 2.78
C GLY A 308 -21.04 14.63 1.56
N ILE A 309 -21.21 14.01 0.38
CA ILE A 309 -20.62 14.48 -0.88
C ILE A 309 -21.70 15.06 -1.80
N CYS A 310 -21.47 16.27 -2.32
CA CYS A 310 -22.43 16.97 -3.19
C CYS A 310 -21.87 17.42 -4.54
N ARG A 311 -20.58 17.18 -4.80
CA ARG A 311 -19.94 17.52 -6.06
C ARG A 311 -18.84 16.53 -6.37
N VAL A 312 -18.65 16.22 -7.65
CA VAL A 312 -17.55 15.37 -8.11
C VAL A 312 -16.83 16.14 -9.22
N VAL A 313 -15.50 16.14 -9.19
CA VAL A 313 -14.65 16.77 -10.20
C VAL A 313 -13.57 15.80 -10.64
N TYR A 314 -13.03 16.00 -11.84
CA TYR A 314 -11.90 15.21 -12.37
C TYR A 314 -10.70 16.14 -12.56
N ASP A 315 -9.56 15.77 -11.98
CA ASP A 315 -8.33 16.56 -12.07
C ASP A 315 -7.60 16.32 -13.40
N LEU A 316 -7.53 17.36 -14.23
CA LEU A 316 -6.88 17.38 -15.54
C LEU A 316 -5.42 17.86 -15.50
N THR A 317 -4.84 18.09 -14.33
CA THR A 317 -3.52 18.69 -14.19
C THR A 317 -2.41 17.65 -14.37
N PRO A 318 -1.52 17.78 -15.36
CA PRO A 318 -0.38 16.85 -15.52
C PRO A 318 0.74 17.14 -14.51
N LYS A 319 1.61 16.15 -14.29
CA LYS A 319 2.91 16.34 -13.65
C LYS A 319 3.93 16.69 -14.74
N PRO A 320 4.63 17.85 -14.68
CA PRO A 320 5.20 18.43 -13.45
C PRO A 320 4.47 19.64 -12.84
N ILE A 321 3.38 20.14 -13.42
CA ILE A 321 2.70 21.34 -12.86
C ILE A 321 1.98 20.98 -11.56
N GLY A 322 1.24 19.88 -11.56
CA GLY A 322 0.73 19.26 -10.34
C GLY A 322 1.62 18.09 -9.90
N THR A 323 1.34 17.57 -8.72
CA THR A 323 1.81 16.25 -8.27
C THR A 323 0.75 15.18 -8.57
N ILE A 324 1.07 13.91 -8.32
CA ILE A 324 0.08 12.84 -8.45
C ILE A 324 -0.93 12.95 -7.30
N GLU A 325 -0.44 12.90 -6.06
CA GLU A 325 -1.23 13.11 -4.84
C GLU A 325 -1.59 14.61 -4.65
N TRP A 326 -2.71 14.87 -3.97
CA TRP A 326 -3.19 16.17 -3.51
C TRP A 326 -3.03 16.16 -2.00
N GLU A 327 -2.27 17.04 -1.36
CA GLU A 327 -2.09 17.01 0.11
C GLU A 327 -2.31 18.39 0.72
#